data_AF-A0A1I0H1V3-F1
#
_entry.id   AF-A0A1I0H1V3-F1
#
_cell.length_a   1.000
_cell.length_b   1.000
_cell.length_c   1.000
_cell.angle_alpha   90.00
_cell.angle_beta   90.00
_cell.angle_gamma   90.00
#
_symmetry.space_group_name_H-M   'P 1'
#
loop_
_entity.id
_entity.type
_entity.pdbx_description
1 polymer ?
#
loop_
_entity_poly.entity_id
_entity_poly.type
_entity_poly.pdbx_seq_one_letter_code
_entity_poly.pdbx_strand_id
1 'polypeptide(L)' 'MVFSSLVFLFHFLPLFLLLYYICPAKWKNAVLFAGSLIFYIYGVKNEPWYFFLFLLSVLVNYHIGLV' A
#
# COMPACT_ATOMS: atom_id res chain seq x y z
N MET A 1 -6.36 9.45 10.76
CA MET A 1 -5.73 8.85 11.96
C MET A 1 -4.24 8.91 11.72
N VAL A 2 -3.47 9.39 12.69
CA VAL A 2 -2.02 9.62 12.51
C VAL A 2 -1.32 8.28 12.26
N PHE A 3 -0.43 8.27 11.28
CA PHE A 3 0.39 7.12 10.83
C PHE A 3 1.09 6.37 11.97
N SER A 4 1.34 7.06 13.09
CA SER A 4 2.02 6.57 14.30
C SER A 4 1.08 5.93 15.34
N SER A 5 -0.18 5.68 15.02
CA SER A 5 -1.07 4.97 15.95
C SER A 5 -0.66 3.49 16.02
N LEU A 6 -0.15 3.07 17.18
CA LEU A 6 0.21 1.68 17.44
C LEU A 6 -0.93 0.71 17.06
N VAL A 7 -2.18 1.11 17.28
CA VAL A 7 -3.38 0.36 16.92
C VAL A 7 -3.42 0.00 15.43
N PHE A 8 -3.05 0.94 14.54
CA PHE A 8 -3.01 0.67 13.10
C PHE A 8 -1.93 -0.35 12.75
N LEU A 9 -0.72 -0.21 13.30
CA LEU A 9 0.37 -1.14 13.05
C LEU A 9 0.06 -2.55 13.58
N PHE A 10 -0.53 -2.65 14.77
CA PHE A 10 -0.93 -3.92 15.36
C PHE A 10 -2.11 -4.61 14.65
N HIS A 11 -2.96 -3.88 13.92
CA HIS A 11 -3.98 -4.50 13.06
C HIS A 11 -3.44 -4.82 11.67
N PHE A 12 -2.76 -3.86 11.04
CA PHE A 12 -2.31 -3.95 9.67
C PHE A 12 -1.19 -4.98 9.49
N LEU A 13 -0.16 -4.95 10.35
CA LEU A 13 1.01 -5.82 10.22
C LEU A 13 0.67 -7.32 10.29
N PRO A 14 -0.08 -7.84 11.29
CA PRO A 14 -0.41 -9.26 11.33
C PRO A 14 -1.35 -9.67 10.19
N LEU A 15 -2.32 -8.81 9.82
CA LEU A 15 -3.21 -9.09 8.69
C LEU A 15 -2.44 -9.16 7.37
N PHE A 16 -1.53 -8.21 7.15
CA PHE A 16 -0.66 -8.16 5.97
C PHE A 16 0.27 -9.37 5.90
N LEU A 17 0.89 -9.75 7.01
CA LEU A 17 1.75 -10.93 7.08
C LEU A 17 0.96 -12.22 6.83
N LEU A 18 -0.23 -12.37 7.41
CA LEU A 18 -1.09 -13.52 7.14
C LEU A 18 -1.43 -13.63 5.65
N LEU A 19 -1.87 -12.54 5.02
CA LEU A 19 -2.14 -12.50 3.59
C LEU A 19 -0.89 -12.81 2.76
N TYR A 20 0.26 -12.26 3.14
CA TYR A 20 1.54 -12.47 2.45
C TYR A 20 2.02 -13.93 2.54
N TYR A 21 1.83 -14.59 3.68
CA TYR A 21 2.21 -15.99 3.88
C TYR A 21 1.24 -16.98 3.22
N ILE A 22 -0.06 -16.66 3.18
CA ILE A 22 -1.08 -17.48 2.52
C ILE A 22 -0.99 -17.37 0.99
N CYS A 23 -0.61 -16.21 0.46
CA CYS A 23 -0.57 -16.02 -0.98
C CYS A 23 0.56 -16.81 -1.67
N PRO A 24 0.26 -17.48 -2.80
CA PRO A 24 1.25 -18.20 -3.59
C PRO A 24 2.31 -17.23 -4.15
N ALA A 25 3.55 -17.72 -4.35
CA ALA A 25 4.70 -16.90 -4.72
C ALA A 25 4.49 -15.97 -5.93
N LYS A 26 3.64 -16.37 -6.88
CA LYS A 26 3.28 -15.58 -8.06
C LYS A 26 2.52 -14.28 -7.73
N TRP A 27 1.77 -14.25 -6.63
CA TRP A 27 0.91 -13.12 -6.24
C TRP A 27 1.52 -12.24 -5.14
N LYS A 28 2.68 -12.63 -4.60
CA LYS A 28 3.34 -11.89 -3.52
C LYS A 28 3.59 -10.42 -3.89
N ASN A 29 3.99 -10.14 -5.12
CA ASN A 29 4.21 -8.75 -5.58
C ASN A 29 2.91 -7.95 -5.62
N ALA A 30 1.79 -8.56 -6.05
CA ALA A 30 0.48 -7.91 -6.05
C ALA A 30 -0.01 -7.66 -4.61
N VAL A 31 0.24 -8.59 -3.69
CA VAL A 31 -0.10 -8.44 -2.26
C VAL A 31 0.74 -7.35 -1.59
N LEU A 32 2.05 -7.29 -1.87
CA LEU A 32 2.93 -6.23 -1.41
C LEU A 32 2.45 -4.86 -1.92
N PHE A 33 2.10 -4.78 -3.21
CA PHE A 33 1.60 -3.55 -3.82
C PHE A 33 0.26 -3.12 -3.20
N ALA A 34 -0.71 -4.04 -3.10
CA ALA A 34 -2.01 -3.77 -2.49
C ALA A 34 -1.89 -3.37 -1.01
N GLY A 35 -1.04 -4.05 -0.24
CA GLY A 35 -0.78 -3.70 1.15
C GLY A 35 -0.17 -2.31 1.30
N SER A 36 0.80 -1.97 0.45
CA SER A 36 1.40 -0.62 0.40
C SER A 36 0.34 0.44 0.07
N LEU A 37 -0.57 0.14 -0.85
CA LEU A 37 -1.65 1.03 -1.27
C LEU A 37 -2.65 1.26 -0.12
N ILE A 38 -3.07 0.20 0.56
CA ILE A 38 -3.94 0.26 1.75
C ILE A 38 -3.28 1.08 2.85
N PHE A 39 -1.98 0.86 3.08
CA PHE A 39 -1.19 1.60 4.07
C PHE A 39 -1.17 3.10 3.78
N TYR A 40 -0.98 3.46 2.51
CA TYR A 40 -1.01 4.85 2.05
C TYR A 40 -2.40 5.49 2.20
N ILE A 41 -3.47 4.81 1.78
CA ILE A 41 -4.86 5.30 1.92
C ILE A 41 -5.20 5.54 3.40
N TYR A 42 -4.75 4.66 4.29
CA TYR A 42 -5.00 4.80 5.73
C TYR A 42 -4.26 6.01 6.32
N GLY A 43 -3.03 6.27 5.86
CA GLY A 43 -2.24 7.44 6.24
C GLY A 43 -2.81 8.75 5.71
N VAL A 44 -3.32 8.74 4.48
CA VAL A 44 -3.86 9.91 3.76
C VAL A 44 -5.39 9.98 3.85
N LYS A 45 -5.97 9.41 4.92
CA LYS A 45 -7.42 9.42 5.15
C LYS A 45 -8.03 10.83 5.20
N ASN A 46 -7.22 11.83 5.60
CA ASN A 46 -7.66 13.21 5.77
C ASN A 46 -7.57 14.03 4.47
N GLU A 47 -6.72 13.64 3.51
CA GLU A 47 -6.49 14.37 2.26
C GLU A 47 -6.44 13.42 1.04
N PRO A 48 -7.58 12.82 0.65
CA PRO A 48 -7.63 11.77 -0.37
C PRO A 48 -7.10 12.18 -1.75
N TRP A 49 -6.91 13.48 -2.01
CA TRP A 49 -6.32 13.98 -3.25
C TRP A 49 -4.85 13.56 -3.43
N TYR A 50 -4.08 13.44 -2.34
CA TYR A 50 -2.68 12.98 -2.41
C TYR A 50 -2.58 11.50 -2.82
N PHE A 51 -3.65 10.71 -2.63
CA PHE A 51 -3.71 9.34 -3.14
C PHE A 51 -3.76 9.31 -4.67
N PHE A 52 -4.57 10.18 -5.28
CA PHE A 52 -4.60 10.32 -6.73
C PHE A 52 -3.26 10.78 -7.29
N LEU A 53 -2.60 11.75 -6.65
CA LEU A 53 -1.25 12.16 -7.04
C LEU A 53 -0.24 11.02 -6.96
N PHE A 54 -0.27 10.25 -5.87
CA PHE A 54 0.62 9.10 -5.70
C PHE A 54 0.39 8.06 -6.79
N LEU A 55 -0.87 7.72 -7.08
CA LEU A 55 -1.21 6.78 -8.13
C LEU A 55 -0.74 7.27 -9.51
N LEU A 56 -0.95 8.55 -9.82
CA LEU A 56 -0.49 9.16 -11.07
C LEU A 56 1.04 9.13 -11.15
N SER A 57 1.73 9.45 -10.06
CA SER A 57 3.20 9.39 -10.00
C SER A 57 3.73 7.97 -10.22
N VAL A 58 3.09 6.95 -9.65
CA VAL A 58 3.44 5.55 -9.89
C VAL A 58 3.25 5.18 -11.37
N LEU A 59 2.14 5.57 -12.00
CA LEU A 59 1.89 5.30 -13.41
C LEU A 59 2.91 5.99 -14.33
N VAL A 60 3.23 7.25 -14.07
CA VAL A 60 4.21 8.02 -14.85
C VAL A 60 5.60 7.44 -14.69
N ASN A 61 6.04 7.13 -13.46
CA ASN A 61 7.34 6.50 -13.22
C ASN A 61 7.42 5.11 -13.86
N TYR A 62 6.33 4.34 -13.84
CA TYR A 62 6.30 3.04 -14.50
C TYR A 62 6.44 3.16 -16.03
N HIS A 63 5.78 4.15 -16.65
CA HIS A 63 5.92 4.40 -18.09
C HIS A 63 7.33 4.88 -18.45
N ILE A 64 7.90 5.79 -17.65
CA ILE A 64 9.27 6.29 -17.90
C ILE A 64 10.30 5.18 -17.70
N GLY A 65 10.16 4.33 -16.68
CA GLY A 65 11.10 3.23 -16.42
C GLY A 65 10.96 2.03 -17.35
N LEU A 66 9.88 1.95 -18.15
CA LEU A 66 9.69 0.93 -19.18
C LEU A 66 10.28 1.32 -20.55
N VAL A 67 10.54 2.61 -20.76
CA VAL A 67 11.17 3.17 -21.98
C VAL A 67 12.69 3.12 -21.83
#